data_AF-A0A1H2SN84-F1
#
_entry.id   AF-A0A1H2SN84-F1
#
_cell.length_a   1.000
_cell.length_b   1.000
_cell.length_c   1.000
_cell.angle_alpha   90.00
_cell.angle_beta   90.00
_cell.angle_gamma   90.00
#
_symmetry.space_group_name_H-M   'P 1'
#
loop_
_entity.id
_entity.type
_entity.pdbx_description
1 polymer ?
#
loop_
_entity_poly.entity_id
_entity_poly.type
_entity_poly.pdbx_seq_one_letter_code
_entity_poly.pdbx_strand_id
1 'polypeptide(L)'
;MRTSPFPPEVRESVITLAETGVSQRDIAGRFGLSKTTVSKWIIAARRKGRAVPVPTDRTGVTVLSGDSKSLIRLRAEAERRHVSPEMLASVLLATICADDLFNAVLEDAW
;
A
#
# COMPACT_ATOMS: atom_id res chain seq x y z
N MET A 1 26.81 21.90 -14.83
CA MET A 1 26.21 20.89 -13.93
C MET A 1 24.74 21.27 -13.71
N ARG A 2 23.77 20.38 -13.95
CA ARG A 2 22.38 20.62 -13.55
C ARG A 2 22.29 20.43 -12.03
N THR A 3 22.33 21.53 -11.28
CA THR A 3 22.09 21.51 -9.84
C THR A 3 20.64 21.11 -9.61
N SER A 4 20.43 20.02 -8.87
CA SER A 4 19.10 19.62 -8.44
C SER A 4 18.54 20.74 -7.54
N PRO A 5 17.31 21.24 -7.74
CA PRO A 5 16.76 22.36 -6.97
C PRO A 5 16.45 22.02 -5.51
N PHE A 6 16.73 20.78 -5.09
CA PHE A 6 16.46 20.27 -3.74
C PHE A 6 17.77 19.89 -3.06
N PRO A 7 17.93 20.24 -1.77
CA PRO A 7 19.07 19.81 -0.97
C PRO A 7 19.21 18.28 -0.96
N PRO A 8 20.43 17.74 -0.89
CA PRO A 8 20.67 16.29 -0.85
C PRO A 8 19.97 15.61 0.34
N GLU A 9 19.84 16.31 1.47
CA GLU A 9 19.18 15.82 2.70
C GLU A 9 17.69 15.49 2.50
N VAL A 10 17.00 16.27 1.66
CA VAL A 10 15.59 16.03 1.32
C VAL A 10 15.45 14.73 0.56
N ARG A 11 16.37 14.47 -0.39
CA ARG A 11 16.37 13.22 -1.15
C ARG A 11 16.60 12.02 -0.24
N GLU A 12 17.54 12.12 0.70
CA GLU A 12 17.82 11.02 1.63
C GLU A 12 16.61 10.74 2.53
N SER A 13 15.99 11.79 3.08
CA SER A 13 14.77 11.67 3.89
C SER A 13 13.62 11.00 3.13
N VAL A 14 13.45 11.34 1.84
CA VAL A 14 12.47 10.68 0.96
C VAL A 14 12.76 9.19 0.79
N ILE A 15 14.02 8.81 0.62
CA ILE A 15 14.42 7.41 0.44
C ILE A 15 14.18 6.64 1.75
N THR A 16 14.60 7.17 2.89
CA THR A 16 14.39 6.53 4.20
C THR A 16 12.91 6.31 4.51
N LEU A 17 12.04 7.29 4.22
CA LEU A 17 10.58 7.11 4.38
C LEU A 17 10.00 6.09 3.40
N ALA A 18 10.58 5.98 2.20
CA ALA A 18 10.16 4.96 1.25
C ALA A 18 10.59 3.55 1.71
N GLU A 19 11.75 3.40 2.34
CA GLU A 19 12.22 2.13 2.92
C GLU A 19 11.30 1.62 4.04
N THR A 20 10.66 2.53 4.79
CA THR A 20 9.66 2.17 5.81
C THR A 20 8.26 1.90 5.25
N GLY A 21 8.09 1.90 3.92
CA GLY A 21 6.82 1.55 3.26
C GLY A 21 5.82 2.70 3.14
N VAL A 22 6.21 3.95 3.44
CA VAL A 22 5.31 5.11 3.25
C VAL A 22 5.02 5.31 1.76
N SER A 23 3.75 5.61 1.44
CA SER A 23 3.33 5.76 0.04
C SER A 23 4.02 6.95 -0.63
N GLN A 24 4.30 6.82 -1.93
CA GLN A 24 4.90 7.92 -2.72
C GLN A 24 4.02 9.18 -2.72
N ARG A 25 2.70 9.04 -2.59
CA ARG A 25 1.75 10.15 -2.54
C ARG A 25 1.93 10.94 -1.24
N ASP A 26 2.04 10.24 -0.12
CA ASP A 26 2.19 10.88 1.19
C ASP A 26 3.57 11.51 1.33
N ILE A 27 4.61 10.83 0.84
CA ILE A 27 5.96 11.42 0.76
C ILE A 27 5.94 12.68 -0.09
N ALA A 28 5.33 12.65 -1.28
CA ALA A 28 5.20 13.83 -2.14
C ALA A 28 4.49 14.99 -1.42
N GLY A 29 3.39 14.72 -0.72
CA GLY A 29 2.66 15.71 0.07
C GLY A 29 3.48 16.31 1.20
N ARG A 30 4.23 15.49 1.95
CA ARG A 30 5.05 15.92 3.09
C ARG A 30 6.17 16.88 2.71
N PHE A 31 6.81 16.67 1.56
CA PHE A 31 7.96 17.46 1.12
C PHE A 31 7.62 18.50 0.04
N GLY A 32 6.35 18.66 -0.33
CA GLY A 32 5.95 19.56 -1.43
C GLY A 32 6.54 19.18 -2.79
N LEU A 33 6.79 17.89 -3.00
CA LEU A 33 7.43 17.37 -4.22
C LEU A 33 6.39 16.85 -5.21
N SER A 34 6.73 16.87 -6.50
CA SER A 34 5.95 16.11 -7.46
C SER A 34 6.11 14.61 -7.22
N LYS A 35 5.02 13.84 -7.42
CA LYS A 35 5.08 12.37 -7.39
C LYS A 35 6.13 11.81 -8.35
N THR A 36 6.32 12.44 -9.51
CA THR A 36 7.33 12.07 -10.51
C THR A 36 8.75 12.21 -9.95
N THR A 37 9.02 13.25 -9.15
CA THR A 37 10.32 13.46 -8.49
C THR A 37 10.59 12.35 -7.48
N VAL A 38 9.61 12.06 -6.61
CA VAL A 38 9.71 10.99 -5.59
C VAL A 38 9.96 9.62 -6.26
N SER A 39 9.19 9.30 -7.30
CA SER A 39 9.35 8.06 -8.06
C SER A 39 10.74 7.92 -8.67
N LYS A 40 11.26 8.98 -9.30
CA LYS A 40 12.63 8.97 -9.86
C LYS A 40 13.70 8.70 -8.81
N TRP A 41 13.59 9.30 -7.63
CA TRP A 41 14.56 9.10 -6.55
C TRP A 41 14.49 7.69 -5.97
N ILE A 42 13.29 7.14 -5.78
CA ILE A 42 13.10 5.76 -5.32
C ILE A 42 13.67 4.75 -6.31
N ILE A 43 13.41 4.92 -7.61
CA ILE A 43 13.95 4.03 -8.65
C ILE A 43 15.49 4.09 -8.65
N ALA A 44 16.07 5.28 -8.54
CA ALA A 44 17.52 5.45 -8.45
C ALA A 44 18.10 4.81 -7.17
N ALA A 45 17.42 4.91 -6.03
CA ALA A 45 17.83 4.29 -4.77
C ALA A 45 17.82 2.76 -4.86
N ARG A 46 16.78 2.16 -5.46
CA ARG A 46 16.72 0.71 -5.69
C ARG A 46 17.85 0.21 -6.58
N ARG A 47 18.16 0.94 -7.66
CA ARG A 47 19.31 0.61 -8.53
C ARG A 47 20.65 0.64 -7.78
N LYS A 48 20.72 1.38 -6.67
CA LYS A 48 21.86 1.44 -5.75
C LYS A 48 21.78 0.40 -4.61
N GLY A 49 20.84 -0.53 -4.66
CA GLY A 49 20.69 -1.61 -3.67
C GLY A 49 19.93 -1.23 -2.40
N ARG A 50 19.26 -0.07 -2.36
CA ARG A 50 18.44 0.31 -1.21
C ARG A 50 17.18 -0.55 -1.13
N ALA A 51 16.83 -0.98 0.08
CA ALA A 51 15.70 -1.88 0.36
C ALA A 51 14.36 -1.14 0.35
N VAL A 52 14.09 -0.37 -0.71
CA VAL A 52 12.79 0.30 -0.86
C VAL A 52 11.80 -0.72 -1.42
N PRO A 53 10.72 -1.08 -0.68
CA PRO A 53 9.71 -2.01 -1.15
C PRO A 53 9.23 -1.60 -2.53
N VAL A 54 9.27 -2.52 -3.49
CA VAL A 54 8.59 -2.31 -4.76
C VAL A 54 7.12 -2.15 -4.40
N PRO A 55 6.44 -1.06 -4.80
CA PRO A 55 4.99 -1.08 -4.78
C PRO A 55 4.70 -2.22 -5.73
N THR A 56 4.28 -3.35 -5.16
CA THR A 56 3.61 -4.41 -5.88
C THR A 56 2.57 -3.64 -6.70
N ASP A 57 2.83 -3.63 -8.00
CA ASP A 57 1.92 -3.27 -9.06
C ASP A 57 0.47 -3.25 -8.55
N ARG A 58 -0.33 -2.21 -8.73
CA ARG A 58 -0.99 -1.90 -10.01
C ARG A 58 -1.31 -3.11 -10.92
N THR A 59 -1.41 -4.32 -10.39
CA THR A 59 -2.21 -5.41 -10.94
C THR A 59 -3.43 -5.57 -10.06
N GLY A 60 -4.58 -5.21 -10.63
CA GLY A 60 -5.89 -5.49 -10.08
C GLY A 60 -6.47 -4.34 -9.27
N VAL A 61 -7.48 -3.69 -9.82
CA VAL A 61 -8.67 -3.51 -8.98
C VAL A 61 -9.04 -4.94 -8.56
N THR A 62 -8.84 -5.32 -7.30
CA THR A 62 -9.46 -6.54 -6.79
C THR A 62 -10.93 -6.24 -6.68
N VAL A 63 -11.69 -6.60 -7.71
CA VAL A 63 -13.14 -6.63 -7.60
C VAL A 63 -13.44 -7.78 -6.66
N LEU A 64 -13.88 -7.46 -5.44
CA LEU A 64 -14.49 -8.45 -4.55
C LEU A 64 -15.81 -8.86 -5.18
N SER A 65 -15.74 -9.85 -6.08
CA SER A 65 -16.90 -10.55 -6.59
C SER A 65 -17.27 -11.61 -5.56
N GLY A 66 -18.46 -11.47 -4.98
CA GLY A 66 -19.08 -12.46 -4.12
C GLY A 66 -20.56 -12.51 -4.41
N ASP A 67 -21.24 -13.55 -3.91
CA ASP A 67 -22.69 -13.61 -3.97
C ASP A 67 -23.30 -12.43 -3.16
N SER A 68 -24.54 -12.07 -3.50
CA SER A 68 -25.22 -10.94 -2.88
C SER A 68 -25.28 -11.02 -1.36
N LYS A 69 -25.37 -12.23 -0.78
CA LYS A 69 -25.46 -12.42 0.68
C LYS A 69 -24.13 -12.09 1.36
N SER A 70 -23.01 -12.56 0.80
CA SER A 70 -21.66 -12.27 1.29
C SER A 70 -21.35 -10.77 1.24
N LEU A 71 -21.71 -10.10 0.15
CA LEU A 71 -21.50 -8.65 0.01
C LEU A 71 -22.38 -7.82 0.96
N ILE A 72 -23.65 -8.21 1.15
CA ILE A 72 -24.53 -7.57 2.14
C ILE A 72 -23.94 -7.70 3.55
N ARG A 73 -23.42 -8.88 3.90
CA ARG A 73 -22.85 -9.10 5.23
C ARG A 73 -21.59 -8.27 5.45
N LEU A 74 -20.70 -8.21 4.46
CA LEU A 74 -19.49 -7.38 4.51
C LEU A 74 -19.85 -5.90 4.73
N ARG A 75 -20.84 -5.38 3.99
CA ARG A 75 -21.31 -3.99 4.14
C ARG A 75 -21.88 -3.72 5.53
N ALA A 76 -22.74 -4.59 6.03
CA ALA A 76 -23.34 -4.44 7.36
C ALA A 76 -22.29 -4.48 8.49
N GLU A 77 -21.22 -5.27 8.33
CA GLU A 77 -20.12 -5.29 9.29
C GLU A 77 -19.23 -4.05 9.19
N ALA A 78 -19.00 -3.54 7.98
CA ALA A 78 -18.26 -2.30 7.77
C ALA A 78 -18.97 -1.09 8.39
N GLU A 79 -20.30 -1.00 8.20
CA GLU A 79 -21.15 0.03 8.82
C GLU A 79 -21.09 -0.01 10.34
N ARG A 80 -21.23 -1.21 10.95
CA ARG A 80 -21.12 -1.40 12.41
C ARG A 80 -19.79 -0.91 12.97
N ARG A 81 -18.73 -0.96 12.17
CA ARG A 81 -17.36 -0.58 12.54
C ARG A 81 -16.98 0.83 12.09
N HIS A 82 -17.89 1.56 11.45
CA HIS A 82 -17.65 2.90 10.89
C HIS A 82 -16.46 2.96 9.92
N VAL A 83 -16.26 1.91 9.11
CA VAL A 83 -15.22 1.84 8.07
C VAL A 83 -15.84 1.57 6.71
N SER A 84 -15.11 1.82 5.61
CA SER A 84 -15.59 1.45 4.28
C SER A 84 -15.49 -0.07 4.07
N PRO A 85 -16.34 -0.68 3.22
CA PRO A 85 -16.28 -2.11 2.91
C PRO A 85 -14.92 -2.54 2.34
N GLU A 86 -14.27 -1.68 1.54
CA GLU A 86 -12.95 -1.90 0.97
C GLU A 86 -11.87 -1.94 2.07
N MET A 87 -11.95 -1.02 3.03
CA MET A 87 -11.05 -0.99 4.17
C MET A 87 -11.23 -2.24 5.03
N LEU A 88 -12.47 -2.64 5.31
CA LEU A 88 -12.75 -3.85 6.08
C LEU A 88 -12.21 -5.10 5.36
N ALA A 89 -12.43 -5.23 4.06
CA ALA A 89 -11.91 -6.35 3.28
C ALA A 89 -10.37 -6.38 3.26
N SER A 90 -9.72 -5.22 3.14
CA SER A 90 -8.27 -5.12 3.23
C SER A 90 -7.74 -5.56 4.59
N VAL A 91 -8.42 -5.19 5.67
CA VAL A 91 -8.04 -5.59 7.04
C VAL A 91 -8.25 -7.08 7.26
N LEU A 92 -9.34 -7.64 6.76
CA LEU A 92 -9.60 -9.08 6.83
C LEU A 92 -8.48 -9.87 6.13
N LEU A 93 -8.14 -9.51 4.89
CA LEU A 93 -7.05 -10.14 4.16
C LEU A 93 -5.71 -9.99 4.88
N ALA A 94 -5.39 -8.79 5.37
CA ALA A 94 -4.16 -8.55 6.12
C ALA A 94 -4.07 -9.41 7.39
N THR A 95 -5.19 -9.58 8.11
CA THR A 95 -5.25 -10.40 9.33
C THR A 95 -5.07 -11.88 9.00
N ILE A 96 -5.77 -12.39 7.98
CA ILE A 96 -5.63 -13.79 7.54
C ILE A 96 -4.19 -14.10 7.14
N CYS A 97 -3.53 -13.18 6.43
CA CYS A 97 -2.13 -13.35 6.04
C CYS A 97 -1.16 -13.27 7.23
N ALA A 98 -1.39 -12.35 8.17
CA ALA A 98 -0.49 -12.14 9.31
C ALA A 98 -0.50 -13.33 10.28
N ASP A 99 -1.68 -13.91 10.50
CA ASP A 99 -1.90 -14.98 11.47
C ASP A 99 -1.95 -16.38 10.82
N ASP A 100 -1.61 -16.48 9.53
CA ASP A 100 -1.64 -17.72 8.71
C ASP A 100 -2.96 -18.51 8.83
N LEU A 101 -4.09 -17.79 8.81
CA LEU A 101 -5.42 -18.35 9.07
C LEU A 101 -6.08 -18.98 7.83
N PHE A 102 -5.35 -19.13 6.72
CA PHE A 102 -5.94 -19.64 5.47
C PHE A 102 -6.60 -21.01 5.65
N ASN A 103 -5.94 -21.94 6.34
CA ASN A 103 -6.51 -23.26 6.58
C ASN A 103 -7.75 -23.20 7.48
N ALA A 104 -7.72 -22.39 8.54
CA ALA A 104 -8.84 -22.23 9.45
C ALA A 104 -10.08 -21.58 8.78
N VAL A 105 -9.86 -20.71 7.79
CA VAL A 105 -10.94 -20.03 7.06
C VAL A 105 -11.45 -20.89 5.89
N LEU A 106 -10.60 -21.72 5.30
CA LEU A 106 -10.88 -22.47 4.07
C LEU A 106 -11.12 -23.97 4.27
N GLU A 107 -11.11 -24.46 5.51
CA GLU A 107 -11.23 -25.89 5.85
C GLU A 107 -12.46 -26.58 5.20
N ASP A 108 -13.58 -25.85 5.07
CA ASP A 108 -14.82 -26.34 4.45
C ASP A 108 -15.08 -25.73 3.05
N ALA A 109 -14.14 -24.98 2.49
CA ALA A 109 -14.35 -24.21 1.27
C ALA A 109 -14.16 -25.05 -0.02
N TRP A 110 -13.50 -26.21 0.05
CA TRP A 110 -13.17 -27.07 -1.10
C TRP A 110 -13.10 -28.55 -0.74
#